data_AF-A0A5E7ABF2-F1
#
_entry.id   AF-A0A5E7ABF2-F1
#
_cell.length_a   1.000
_cell.length_b   1.000
_cell.length_c   1.000
_cell.angle_alpha   90.00
_cell.angle_beta   90.00
_cell.angle_gamma   90.00
#
_symmetry.space_group_name_H-M   'P 1'
#
loop_
_entity.id
_entity.type
_entity.pdbx_description
1 polymer ?
#
loop_
_entity_poly.entity_id
_entity_poly.type
_entity_poly.pdbx_seq_one_letter_code
_entity_poly.pdbx_strand_id
1 'polypeptide(L)' 'MNGIAEAVRQVRGTAVNQVADVQNVLVTAGTGVPTSGLILGAA' A
#
# COMPACT_ATOMS: atom_id res chain seq x y z
N MET A 1 12.77 -1.06 2.79
CA MET A 1 11.38 -1.52 2.51
C MET A 1 10.46 -0.31 2.63
N ASN A 2 9.76 0.08 1.57
CA ASN A 2 8.84 1.25 1.59
C ASN A 2 7.40 0.74 1.38
N GLY A 3 6.55 0.92 2.39
CA GLY A 3 5.17 0.42 2.39
C GLY A 3 4.27 1.09 1.35
N ILE A 4 4.48 2.38 1.05
CA ILE A 4 3.72 3.09 0.01
C ILE A 4 4.07 2.51 -1.37
N ALA A 5 5.37 2.35 -1.66
CA ALA A 5 5.80 1.79 -2.93
C ALA A 5 5.32 0.34 -3.11
N GLU A 6 5.26 -0.45 -2.03
CA GLU A 6 4.67 -1.79 -2.07
C GLU A 6 3.17 -1.76 -2.32
N ALA A 7 2.43 -0.91 -1.62
CA ALA A 7 0.99 -0.75 -1.86
C ALA A 7 0.70 -0.35 -3.31
N VAL A 8 1.51 0.54 -3.92
CA VAL A 8 1.43 0.88 -5.35
C VAL A 8 1.66 -0.34 -6.23
N ARG A 9 2.65 -1.20 -5.93
CA ARG A 9 2.86 -2.43 -6.69
C ARG A 9 1.67 -3.38 -6.58
N GLN A 10 1.11 -3.52 -5.39
CA GLN A 10 -0.06 -4.37 -5.13
C GLN A 10 -1.28 -3.91 -5.94
N VAL A 11 -1.65 -2.62 -5.90
CA VAL A 11 -2.79 -2.11 -6.70
C VAL A 11 -2.51 -2.10 -8.21
N ARG A 12 -1.25 -2.15 -8.64
CA ARG A 12 -0.86 -2.25 -10.06
C ARG A 12 -0.65 -3.69 -10.55
N GLY A 13 -0.76 -4.70 -9.69
CA GLY A 13 -0.50 -6.08 -10.09
C GLY A 13 0.97 -6.42 -10.38
N THR A 14 1.92 -5.66 -9.83
CA THR A 14 3.37 -5.79 -10.10
C THR A 14 4.18 -6.15 -8.85
N ALA A 15 3.52 -6.52 -7.76
CA ALA A 15 4.20 -6.93 -6.55
C ALA A 15 4.85 -8.31 -6.73
N VAL A 16 6.04 -8.48 -6.16
CA VAL A 16 6.73 -9.79 -6.15
C VAL A 16 5.88 -10.83 -5.43
N ASN A 17 5.22 -10.43 -4.33
CA ASN A 17 4.28 -11.24 -3.57
C ASN A 17 2.87 -10.68 -3.73
N GLN A 18 2.30 -10.83 -4.93
CA GLN A 18 1.01 -10.27 -5.26
C GLN A 18 -0.11 -10.92 -4.44
N VAL A 19 -0.92 -10.09 -3.79
CA VAL A 19 -2.16 -10.54 -3.17
C VAL A 19 -3.25 -10.57 -4.25
N ALA A 20 -4.00 -11.67 -4.29
CA ALA A 20 -5.08 -11.85 -5.27
C ALA A 20 -6.19 -10.82 -5.10
N ASP A 21 -6.72 -10.34 -6.22
CA ASP A 21 -7.89 -9.46 -6.29
C ASP A 21 -7.81 -8.16 -5.46
N VAL A 22 -6.60 -7.65 -5.19
CA VAL A 22 -6.42 -6.36 -4.50
C VAL A 22 -7.04 -5.22 -5.29
N GLN A 23 -8.03 -4.57 -4.70
CA GLN A 23 -8.63 -3.33 -5.21
C GLN A 23 -8.13 -2.10 -4.44
N ASN A 24 -7.89 -2.26 -3.14
CA ASN A 24 -7.48 -1.18 -2.25
C ASN A 24 -6.42 -1.65 -1.25
N VAL A 25 -5.49 -0.77 -0.91
CA VAL A 25 -4.47 -1.01 0.12
C VAL A 25 -4.44 0.15 1.10
N LEU A 26 -4.53 -0.16 2.39
CA LEU A 26 -4.32 0.79 3.49
C LEU A 26 -2.84 0.79 3.89
N VAL A 27 -2.24 1.98 3.92
CA VAL A 27 -0.86 2.20 4.38
C VAL A 27 -0.89 3.13 5.58
N THR A 28 -0.17 2.77 6.64
CA THR A 28 0.06 3.62 7.80
C THR A 28 1.50 4.11 7.81
N ALA A 29 1.73 5.36 8.21
CA ALA A 29 3.07 5.85 8.51
C ALA A 29 3.56 5.33 9.88
N GLY A 30 4.79 5.71 10.25
CA GLY A 30 5.43 5.25 11.49
C GLY A 30 4.64 5.60 12.75
N THR A 31 4.70 4.72 13.74
CA THR A 31 4.04 4.87 15.05
C THR A 31 4.86 5.73 16.02
N GLY A 32 4.25 6.20 17.10
CA GLY A 32 4.95 6.90 18.20
C GLY A 32 4.98 8.43 18.08
N VAL A 33 4.41 8.98 17.00
CA VAL A 33 4.23 10.42 16.77
C VAL A 33 2.88 10.66 16.06
N PRO A 34 2.32 11.88 16.08
CA PRO A 34 1.24 12.24 15.17
C PRO A 34 1.65 11.93 13.73
N THR A 35 0.86 11.12 13.05
CA THR A 35 1.25 10.48 11.79
C THR A 35 0.08 10.43 10.82
N SER A 36 0.32 9.91 9.62
CA SER A 36 -0.65 9.86 8.53
C SER A 36 -0.95 8.44 8.04
N GLY A 37 -1.93 8.33 7.16
CA GLY A 37 -2.26 7.10 6.44
C GLY A 37 -2.80 7.40 5.04
N LEU A 38 -2.78 6.39 4.18
CA LEU A 38 -3.25 6.46 2.79
C LEU A 38 -4.10 5.24 2.46
N ILE A 39 -5.18 5.43 1.69
CA ILE A 39 -5.87 4.34 0.98
C ILE A 39 -5.55 4.51 -0.50
N LEU A 40 -4.93 3.50 -1.11
CA LEU A 40 -4.59 3.49 -2.53
C LEU A 40 -5.52 2.54 -3.28
N GLY A 41 -5.93 2.90 -4.49
CA GLY A 41 -6.64 2.05 -5.44
C GLY A 41 -6.13 2.27 -6.85
N ALA A 42 -6.48 1.38 -7.77
CA ALA A 42 -6.23 1.57 -9.21
C ALA A 42 -7.27 2.53 -9.82
N ALA A 43 -6.86 3.29 -10.84
CA ALA A 43 -7.74 4.15 -11.63
C ALA A 43 -8.19 3.44 -12.91
#